data_AF-S4P3R0-F1
#
_entry.id   AF-S4P3R0-F1
#
_cell.length_a   1.000
_cell.length_b   1.000
_cell.length_c   1.000
_cell.angle_alpha   90.00
_cell.angle_beta   90.00
_cell.angle_gamma   90.00
#
_symmetry.space_group_name_H-M   'P 1'
#
loop_
_entity.id
_entity.type
_entity.pdbx_description
1 polymer ?
#
loop_
_entity_poly.entity_id
_entity_poly.type
_entity_poly.pdbx_seq_one_letter_code
_entity_poly.pdbx_strand_id
1 'polypeptide(L)' 'NKAYHSNLVLQRHIDASHLRIKKHECNICGSAYGYRHDLLKHQIKVHKRAVLRHRFRITANKDTENNSA' A
#
# COMPACT_ATOMS: atom_id res chain seq x y z
N ASN A 1 -6.06 19.03 9.50
CA ASN A 1 -7.32 18.27 9.38
C ASN A 1 -7.36 17.62 8.00
N LYS A 2 -7.03 16.32 7.85
CA LYS A 2 -7.14 15.65 6.53
C LYS A 2 -8.53 15.05 6.42
N ALA A 3 -9.32 15.51 5.45
CA ALA A 3 -10.63 14.91 5.15
C ALA A 3 -10.42 13.65 4.29
N TYR A 4 -10.94 12.51 4.75
CA TYR A 4 -10.87 11.25 4.02
C TYR A 4 -12.23 10.94 3.41
N HIS A 5 -12.25 10.67 2.11
CA HIS A 5 -13.49 10.35 1.39
C HIS A 5 -13.97 8.91 1.61
N SER A 6 -13.20 8.09 2.32
CA SER A 6 -13.51 6.67 2.57
C SER A 6 -12.92 6.23 3.91
N ASN A 7 -13.70 5.41 4.63
CA ASN A 7 -13.29 4.85 5.91
C ASN A 7 -12.00 4.01 5.79
N LEU A 8 -11.81 3.30 4.67
CA LEU A 8 -10.59 2.53 4.39
C LEU A 8 -9.34 3.43 4.33
N VAL A 9 -9.48 4.63 3.76
CA VAL A 9 -8.37 5.59 3.65
C VAL A 9 -8.02 6.17 5.02
N LEU A 10 -9.04 6.45 5.84
CA LEU A 10 -8.87 6.90 7.23
C LEU A 10 -8.18 5.82 8.08
N GLN A 11 -8.64 4.57 8.01
CA GLN A 11 -8.02 3.44 8.73
C GLN A 11 -6.55 3.27 8.35
N ARG A 12 -6.23 3.27 7.05
CA ARG A 12 -4.83 3.19 6.60
C ARG A 12 -3.99 4.38 7.08
N HIS A 13 -4.57 5.57 7.17
CA HIS A 13 -3.89 6.72 7.75
C HIS A 13 -3.61 6.51 9.25
N ILE A 14 -4.60 6.04 10.01
CA ILE A 14 -4.43 5.77 11.44
C ILE A 14 -3.34 4.72 11.66
N ASP A 15 -3.38 3.61 10.92
CA ASP A 15 -2.36 2.56 10.95
C ASP A 15 -0.95 3.11 10.73
N ALA A 16 -0.76 3.92 9.68
CA ALA A 16 0.57 4.39 9.30
C ALA A 16 1.05 5.61 10.10
N SER A 17 0.16 6.51 10.53
CA SER A 17 0.49 7.79 11.16
C SER A 17 0.39 7.77 12.68
N HIS A 18 -0.60 7.07 13.24
CA HIS A 18 -0.79 6.99 14.70
C HIS A 18 -0.20 5.69 15.26
N LEU A 19 -0.47 4.55 14.62
CA LEU A 19 0.02 3.25 15.08
C LEU A 19 1.41 2.89 14.54
N ARG A 20 1.93 3.67 13.57
CA ARG A 20 3.24 3.45 12.91
C ARG A 20 3.43 2.02 12.39
N ILE A 21 2.34 1.36 12.01
CA ILE A 21 2.38 -0.01 11.50
C ILE A 21 3.00 0.03 10.11
N LYS A 22 4.20 -0.55 10.00
CA LYS A 22 4.91 -0.66 8.74
C LYS A 22 4.60 -2.00 8.09
N LYS A 23 3.42 -2.09 7.46
CA LYS A 23 2.96 -3.33 6.77
C LYS A 23 3.79 -3.68 5.54
N HIS A 24 4.65 -2.78 5.06
CA HIS A 24 5.35 -2.95 3.79
C HIS A 24 6.87 -2.92 3.98
N GLU A 25 7.47 -4.10 4.09
CA GLU A 25 8.91 -4.28 4.22
C GLU A 25 9.58 -4.54 2.85
N CYS A 26 10.77 -3.97 2.68
CA CYS A 26 11.61 -4.22 1.53
C CYS A 26 12.37 -5.53 1.74
N ASN A 27 12.08 -6.55 0.93
CA ASN A 27 12.77 -7.84 0.99
C ASN A 27 14.26 -7.80 0.58
N ILE A 28 14.76 -6.67 0.08
CA ILE A 28 16.16 -6.52 -0.35
C ILE A 28 17.03 -5.97 0.80
N CYS A 29 16.49 -5.06 1.61
CA CYS A 29 17.26 -4.37 2.66
C CYS A 29 16.58 -4.31 4.03
N GLY A 30 15.41 -4.93 4.19
CA GLY A 30 14.65 -4.94 5.44
C GLY A 30 14.01 -3.58 5.81
N SER A 31 14.06 -2.58 4.93
CA SER A 31 13.47 -1.26 5.22
C SER A 31 11.94 -1.35 5.22
N ALA A 32 11.33 -0.99 6.34
CA ALA A 32 9.88 -1.05 6.54
C ALA A 32 9.20 0.32 6.37
N TYR A 33 8.09 0.33 5.63
CA TYR A 33 7.33 1.51 5.23
C TYR A 33 5.85 1.38 5.62
N GLY A 34 5.23 2.51 5.99
CA GLY A 34 3.80 2.57 6.32
C GLY A 34 2.88 2.45 5.09
N TYR A 35 3.36 2.84 3.90
CA TYR A 35 2.58 2.79 2.67
C TYR A 35 3.31 2.06 1.54
N ARG A 36 2.54 1.35 0.70
CA ARG A 36 3.07 0.62 -0.47
C ARG A 36 3.78 1.52 -1.48
N HIS A 37 3.28 2.73 -1.71
CA HIS A 37 3.88 3.65 -2.68
C HIS A 37 5.25 4.16 -2.23
N ASP A 38 5.50 4.26 -0.92
CA ASP A 38 6.80 4.63 -0.37
C ASP A 38 7.80 3.48 -0.54
N LEU A 39 7.40 2.24 -0.25
CA LEU A 39 8.23 1.06 -0.52
C LEU A 39 8.61 0.96 -2.01
N LEU A 40 7.66 1.20 -2.91
CA LEU A 40 7.92 1.16 -4.36
C LEU A 40 8.90 2.26 -4.79
N LYS A 41 8.71 3.50 -4.31
CA LYS A 41 9.67 4.58 -4.55
C LYS A 41 11.06 4.24 -4.03
N HIS A 42 11.14 3.65 -2.84
CA HIS A 42 12.39 3.17 -2.27
C HIS A 42 13.04 2.10 -3.16
N GLN A 43 12.30 1.09 -3.60
CA GLN A 43 12.83 0.04 -4.47
C GLN A 43 13.33 0.58 -5.82
N ILE A 44 12.65 1.58 -6.38
CA ILE A 44 13.09 2.23 -7.62
C ILE A 44 14.35 3.08 -7.37
N LYS A 45 14.40 3.86 -6.29
CA LYS A 45 15.50 4.81 -6.04
C LYS A 45 16.76 4.11 -5.52
N VAL A 46 16.60 3.17 -4.58
CA VAL A 46 17.69 2.50 -3.88
C VAL A 46 18.12 1.24 -4.61
N HIS A 47 17.15 0.44 -5.06
CA HIS A 47 17.43 -0.85 -5.69
C HIS A 47 17.30 -0.82 -7.22
N LYS A 48 17.00 0.34 -7.82
CA LYS A 48 16.80 0.52 -9.29
C LYS A 48 15.83 -0.49 -9.88
N ARG A 49 14.90 -1.01 -9.07
CA ARG A 49 13.93 -2.00 -9.52
C ARG A 49 12.93 -1.30 -10.43
N ALA A 50 12.99 -1.58 -11.72
CA ALA A 50 11.98 -1.15 -12.68
C ALA A 50 10.66 -1.85 -12.32
N VAL A 51 9.87 -1.23 -11.46
CA VAL A 51 8.51 -1.71 -11.21
C VAL A 51 7.76 -1.45 -12.50
N LEU A 52 7.45 -2.50 -13.25
CA LEU A 52 6.50 -2.44 -14.36
C LEU A 52 5.21 -1.84 -13.79
N ARG A 53 5.04 -0.53 -13.97
CA ARG A 53 3.77 0.14 -13.79
C ARG A 53 2.90 -0.37 -14.92
N HIS A 54 2.36 -1.57 -14.76
CA HIS A 54 1.28 -2.03 -15.59
C HIS A 54 0.09 -1.15 -15.24
N ARG A 55 0.01 0.02 -15.88
CA ARG A 55 -1.15 0.91 -15.87
C ARG A 55 -2.22 0.28 -16.75
N PHE A 56 -2.50 -1.01 -16.56
CA PHE A 56 -3.72 -1.60 -17.07
C PHE A 56 -4.81 -1.17 -16.11
N ARG A 57 -5.61 -0.22 -16.57
CA ARG A 57 -6.87 0.13 -15.96
C ARG A 57 -7.83 -1.04 -16.21
N ILE A 58 -7.69 -2.12 -15.45
CA ILE A 58 -8.78 -3.09 -15.33
C ILE A 58 -9.71 -2.51 -14.27
N THR A 59 -10.84 -1.96 -14.74
CA THR A 59 -12.02 -1.72 -13.90
C THR A 59 -12.29 -3.01 -13.14
N ALA A 60 -12.18 -2.95 -11.81
CA ALA A 60 -12.31 -4.11 -10.95
C ALA A 60 -13.71 -4.72 -11.10
N ASN A 61 -13.81 -5.83 -11.82
CA ASN A 61 -14.72 -6.89 -11.42
C ASN A 61 -13.95 -7.71 -10.37
N LYS A 62 -14.40 -7.62 -9.11
CA LYS A 62 -14.06 -8.59 -8.07
C LYS A 62 -15.37 -9.04 -7.44
N ASP A 63 -16.08 -9.83 -8.21
CA ASP A 63 -16.87 -10.91 -7.63
C ASP A 63 -15.86 -11.85 -6.95
N THR A 64 -16.00 -12.02 -5.65
CA THR A 64 -16.10 -13.33 -5.02
C THR A 64 -16.49 -13.09 -3.57
N GLU A 65 -17.74 -13.42 -3.30
CA GLU A 65 -18.24 -13.92 -2.03
C GLU A 65 -17.20 -14.80 -1.33
N ASN A 66 -17.06 -14.65 -0.02
CA ASN A 66 -17.66 -15.60 0.93
C ASN A 66 -16.85 -15.65 2.23
N ASN A 67 -17.54 -15.39 3.35
CA ASN A 67 -17.75 -16.35 4.43
C ASN A 67 -17.75 -15.65 5.80
N SER A 68 -18.91 -15.64 6.45
CA SER A 68 -19.04 -15.87 7.89
C SER A 68 -20.51 -16.09 8.24
N ALA A 69 -20.84 -17.38 8.46
CA ALA A 69 -21.94 -17.96 9.26
C ALA A 69 -23.40 -17.63 8.90
#